data_AF-A0A2V9RZE3-F1
#
_entry.id   AF-A0A2V9RZE3-F1
#
_cell.length_a   1.000
_cell.length_b   1.000
_cell.length_c   1.000
_cell.angle_alpha   90.00
_cell.angle_beta   90.00
_cell.angle_gamma   90.00
#
_symmetry.space_group_name_H-M   'P 1'
#
loop_
_entity.id
_entity.type
_entity.pdbx_description
1 polymer ?
#
loop_
_entity_poly.entity_id
_entity_poly.type
_entity_poly.pdbx_seq_one_letter_code
_entity_poly.pdbx_strand_id
1 'polypeptide(L)'
;MSAPEIVSITRGKPGTVSLHFRVERGFHVNSNKPKSEFLIPTALKVNPPTDIIIGKVSYPAGEDKSFPFSPDEKLNVYTGDFSVDVVVRPLASVIAGKYAVHGELKYQACDNAACYPPKKIPVDFQVKVVKGAAPVRRNPRQSPHIHS
;
A
#
# COMPACT_ATOMS: atom_id res chain seq x y z
N MET A 1 9.55 13.17 -13.62
CA MET A 1 8.77 12.79 -12.43
C MET A 1 7.38 12.40 -12.92
N SER A 2 6.99 11.14 -12.79
CA SER A 2 5.63 10.70 -13.16
C SER A 2 4.63 11.37 -12.21
N ALA A 3 3.46 11.75 -12.71
CA ALA A 3 2.40 12.29 -11.86
C ALA A 3 2.01 11.26 -10.79
N PRO A 4 1.73 11.68 -9.54
CA PRO A 4 1.34 10.76 -8.47
C PRO A 4 0.07 10.03 -8.88
N GLU A 5 0.05 8.72 -8.64
CA GLU A 5 -1.10 7.88 -8.95
C GLU A 5 -2.36 8.39 -8.21
N ILE A 6 -3.48 8.49 -8.92
CA ILE A 6 -4.75 8.97 -8.36
C ILE A 6 -5.73 7.79 -8.27
N VAL A 7 -6.08 7.41 -7.04
CA VAL A 7 -7.04 6.33 -6.78
C VAL A 7 -8.36 6.93 -6.30
N SER A 8 -9.47 6.58 -6.95
CA SER A 8 -10.80 7.05 -6.55
C SER A 8 -11.41 6.11 -5.52
N ILE A 9 -11.76 6.63 -4.34
CA ILE A 9 -12.33 5.84 -3.23
C ILE A 9 -13.59 6.52 -2.72
N THR A 10 -14.65 5.74 -2.54
CA THR A 10 -15.90 6.25 -1.95
C THR A 10 -15.71 6.50 -0.45
N ARG A 11 -16.11 7.68 0.03
CA ARG A 11 -16.03 8.00 1.47
C ARG A 11 -16.72 6.92 2.33
N GLY A 12 -16.10 6.57 3.45
CA GLY A 12 -16.57 5.52 4.36
C GLY A 12 -16.39 4.08 3.85
N LYS A 13 -15.87 3.87 2.63
CA LYS A 13 -15.55 2.54 2.09
C LYS A 13 -14.03 2.37 1.96
N PRO A 14 -13.50 1.14 2.17
CA PRO A 14 -12.12 0.85 1.86
C PRO A 14 -11.91 0.79 0.33
N GLY A 15 -10.73 1.19 -0.11
CA GLY A 15 -10.18 0.92 -1.44
C GLY A 15 -8.73 0.47 -1.32
N THR A 16 -8.19 -0.12 -2.37
CA THR A 16 -6.79 -0.56 -2.42
C THR A 16 -5.99 0.37 -3.32
N VAL A 17 -4.81 0.77 -2.85
CA VAL A 17 -3.78 1.47 -3.64
C VAL A 17 -2.62 0.51 -3.82
N SER A 18 -2.24 0.24 -5.08
CA SER A 18 -1.11 -0.64 -5.40
C SER A 18 0.11 0.20 -5.73
N LEU A 19 1.15 0.08 -4.91
CA LEU A 19 2.40 0.84 -5.06
C LEU A 19 3.43 -0.02 -5.76
N HIS A 20 3.93 0.44 -6.91
CA HIS A 20 4.86 -0.33 -7.75
C HIS A 20 6.31 0.08 -7.51
N PHE A 21 7.17 -0.90 -7.29
CA PHE A 21 8.60 -0.73 -7.06
C PHE A 21 9.40 -1.60 -8.02
N ARG A 22 10.60 -1.12 -8.37
CA ARG A 22 11.57 -1.86 -9.18
C ARG A 22 12.89 -1.95 -8.43
N VAL A 23 13.41 -3.16 -8.30
CA VAL A 23 14.79 -3.41 -7.91
C VAL A 23 15.63 -3.50 -9.17
N GLU A 24 16.67 -2.68 -9.26
CA GLU A 24 17.57 -2.67 -10.42
C GLU A 24 18.26 -4.02 -10.62
N ARG A 25 18.53 -4.36 -11.88
CA ARG A 25 19.22 -5.61 -12.22
C ARG A 25 20.59 -5.67 -11.54
N GLY A 26 20.91 -6.85 -11.00
CA GLY A 26 22.13 -7.09 -10.23
C GLY A 26 21.98 -6.82 -8.72
N PHE A 27 20.85 -6.26 -8.28
CA PHE A 27 20.57 -6.03 -6.86
C PHE A 27 19.38 -6.86 -6.35
N HIS A 28 19.28 -6.93 -5.04
CA HIS A 28 18.11 -7.41 -4.31
C HIS A 28 17.86 -6.54 -3.08
N VAL A 29 16.66 -6.63 -2.52
CA VAL A 29 16.35 -6.10 -1.18
C VAL A 29 15.76 -7.22 -0.33
N ASN A 30 15.98 -7.19 0.99
CA ASN A 30 15.29 -8.13 1.89
C ASN A 30 13.77 -7.97 1.75
N SER A 31 13.04 -9.06 1.87
CA SER A 31 11.57 -9.00 1.87
C SER A 31 11.03 -8.27 3.12
N ASN A 32 9.71 -8.14 3.22
CA ASN A 32 9.09 -7.64 4.44
C ASN A 32 9.10 -8.66 5.61
N LYS A 33 9.50 -9.90 5.33
CA LYS A 33 9.61 -11.01 6.29
C LYS A 33 10.95 -11.74 6.08
N PRO A 34 12.08 -11.07 6.35
CA PRO A 34 13.37 -11.74 6.29
C PRO A 34 13.42 -12.89 7.30
N LYS A 35 14.26 -13.89 7.04
CA LYS A 35 14.37 -15.09 7.89
C LYS A 35 15.13 -14.86 9.19
N SER A 36 15.97 -13.82 9.23
CA SER A 36 16.78 -13.44 10.38
C SER A 36 16.41 -12.03 10.87
N GLU A 37 16.38 -11.84 12.18
CA GLU A 37 16.09 -10.54 12.82
C GLU A 37 17.19 -9.50 12.60
N PHE A 38 18.40 -9.94 12.23
CA PHE A 38 19.52 -9.06 11.91
C PHE A 38 19.41 -8.42 10.51
N LEU A 39 18.52 -8.94 9.67
CA LEU A 39 18.26 -8.41 8.34
C LEU A 39 17.25 -7.26 8.41
N ILE A 40 17.55 -6.18 7.69
CA ILE A 40 16.68 -5.01 7.65
C ILE A 40 15.53 -5.27 6.68
N PRO A 41 14.26 -5.35 7.14
CA PRO A 41 13.13 -5.65 6.28
C PRO A 41 12.81 -4.47 5.36
N THR A 42 12.28 -4.77 4.18
CA THR A 42 11.58 -3.77 3.37
C THR A 42 10.28 -3.38 4.08
N ALA A 43 10.13 -2.09 4.41
CA ALA A 43 9.03 -1.60 5.21
C ALA A 43 8.49 -0.27 4.68
N LEU A 44 7.21 -0.27 4.33
CA LEU A 44 6.43 0.91 3.96
C LEU A 44 5.84 1.57 5.19
N LYS A 45 6.08 2.88 5.33
CA LYS A 45 5.37 3.76 6.26
C LYS A 45 4.55 4.76 5.47
N VAL A 46 3.26 4.86 5.80
CA VAL A 46 2.32 5.80 5.15
C VAL A 46 1.82 6.80 6.19
N ASN A 47 1.82 8.08 5.84
CA ASN A 47 1.39 9.22 6.63
C ASN A 47 0.20 9.88 5.93
N PRO A 48 -1.04 9.42 6.17
CA PRO A 48 -2.23 10.01 5.57
C PRO A 48 -2.60 11.34 6.24
N PRO A 49 -3.43 12.17 5.58
CA PRO A 49 -4.22 13.20 6.26
C PRO A 49 -5.14 12.60 7.32
N THR A 50 -5.56 13.39 8.32
CA THR A 50 -6.38 12.94 9.45
C THR A 50 -7.69 12.27 9.06
N ASP A 51 -8.27 12.65 7.92
CA ASP A 51 -9.56 12.12 7.44
C ASP A 51 -9.42 10.85 6.59
N ILE A 52 -8.21 10.28 6.50
CA ILE A 52 -7.91 9.05 5.78
C ILE A 52 -7.26 8.05 6.72
N ILE A 53 -7.84 6.86 6.80
CA ILE A 53 -7.30 5.75 7.60
C ILE A 53 -6.53 4.82 6.68
N ILE A 54 -5.31 4.47 7.09
CA ILE A 54 -4.52 3.38 6.48
C ILE A 54 -4.86 2.08 7.21
N GLY A 55 -5.25 1.08 6.43
CA GLY A 55 -5.54 -0.27 6.90
C GLY A 55 -4.35 -1.19 6.66
N LYS A 56 -4.65 -2.43 6.24
CA LYS A 56 -3.65 -3.46 5.97
C LYS A 56 -2.71 -3.02 4.85
N VAL A 57 -1.40 -3.23 5.07
CA VAL A 57 -0.36 -3.21 4.05
C VAL A 57 -0.01 -4.65 3.69
N SER A 58 -0.11 -5.01 2.43
CA SER A 58 0.16 -6.37 1.93
C SER A 58 1.34 -6.32 0.97
N TYR A 59 2.34 -7.16 1.24
CA TYR A 59 3.53 -7.33 0.41
C TYR A 59 3.41 -8.64 -0.37
N PRO A 60 4.10 -8.78 -1.52
CA PRO A 60 4.17 -10.06 -2.19
C PRO A 60 5.02 -11.03 -1.36
N ALA A 61 4.89 -12.32 -1.65
CA ALA A 61 5.82 -13.32 -1.14
C ALA A 61 7.23 -13.00 -1.66
N GLY A 62 8.22 -13.04 -0.76
CA GLY A 62 9.62 -12.95 -1.17
C GLY A 62 10.13 -14.26 -1.73
N GLU A 63 11.22 -14.20 -2.46
CA GLU A 63 11.91 -15.34 -3.06
C GLU A 63 13.10 -15.75 -2.19
N ASP A 64 13.26 -17.05 -1.96
CA ASP A 64 14.43 -17.57 -1.26
C ASP A 64 15.62 -17.71 -2.23
N LYS A 65 16.67 -16.93 -2.02
CA LYS A 65 17.88 -16.92 -2.86
C LYS A 65 19.15 -17.15 -2.03
N SER A 66 20.07 -17.90 -2.61
CA SER A 66 21.42 -18.10 -2.09
C SER A 66 22.34 -17.02 -2.64
N PHE A 67 23.25 -16.51 -1.81
CA PHE A 67 24.20 -15.49 -2.19
C PHE A 67 25.62 -15.85 -1.74
N PRO A 68 26.67 -15.48 -2.49
CA PRO A 68 28.05 -15.81 -2.12
C PRO A 68 28.49 -15.27 -0.75
N PHE A 69 27.96 -14.12 -0.34
CA PHE A 69 28.26 -13.50 0.96
C PHE A 69 27.54 -14.19 2.14
N SER A 70 26.60 -15.10 1.85
CA SER A 70 25.81 -15.85 2.82
C SER A 70 25.64 -17.31 2.34
N PRO A 71 26.73 -18.08 2.25
CA PRO A 71 26.71 -19.39 1.58
C PRO A 71 25.84 -20.43 2.29
N ASP A 72 25.65 -20.28 3.61
CA ASP A 72 24.96 -21.27 4.45
C ASP A 72 23.46 -20.94 4.66
N GLU A 73 22.99 -19.79 4.18
CA GLU A 73 21.60 -19.35 4.38
C GLU A 73 20.97 -18.83 3.08
N LYS A 74 19.71 -19.20 2.86
CA LYS A 74 18.89 -18.58 1.81
C LYS A 74 18.20 -17.35 2.37
N LEU A 75 18.49 -16.17 1.83
CA LEU A 75 17.80 -14.94 2.17
C LEU A 75 16.44 -14.88 1.46
N ASN A 76 15.43 -14.36 2.14
CA ASN A 76 14.12 -14.08 1.53
C ASN A 76 14.10 -12.64 1.01
N VAL A 77 14.02 -12.47 -0.30
CA VAL A 77 14.32 -11.20 -0.99
C VAL A 77 13.27 -10.82 -2.02
N TYR A 78 13.27 -9.55 -2.42
CA TYR A 78 12.62 -9.07 -3.64
C TYR A 78 13.67 -8.73 -4.70
N THR A 79 13.36 -9.06 -5.95
CA THR A 79 14.15 -8.71 -7.15
C THR A 79 13.21 -8.30 -8.28
N GLY A 80 13.66 -7.46 -9.21
CA GLY A 80 12.81 -7.00 -10.31
C GLY A 80 11.63 -6.15 -9.83
N ASP A 81 10.50 -6.27 -10.52
CA ASP A 81 9.28 -5.51 -10.21
C ASP A 81 8.46 -6.19 -9.11
N PHE A 82 7.97 -5.41 -8.14
CA PHE A 82 7.05 -5.88 -7.12
C PHE A 82 6.06 -4.78 -6.72
N SER A 83 4.90 -5.19 -6.19
CA SER A 83 3.84 -4.26 -5.78
C SER A 83 3.51 -4.43 -4.29
N VAL A 84 3.28 -3.32 -3.58
CA VAL A 84 2.80 -3.30 -2.20
C VAL A 84 1.40 -2.68 -2.17
N ASP A 85 0.43 -3.45 -1.69
CA ASP A 85 -0.97 -3.01 -1.63
C ASP A 85 -1.29 -2.39 -0.28
N VAL A 86 -1.88 -1.20 -0.30
CA VAL A 86 -2.30 -0.46 0.89
C VAL A 86 -3.82 -0.31 0.87
N VAL A 87 -4.48 -0.83 1.90
CA VAL A 87 -5.90 -0.55 2.12
C VAL A 87 -6.03 0.87 2.65
N VAL A 88 -6.82 1.69 1.98
CA VAL A 88 -7.08 3.09 2.33
C VAL A 88 -8.57 3.28 2.53
N ARG A 89 -8.98 3.92 3.62
CA ARG A 89 -10.38 4.20 3.93
C ARG A 89 -10.56 5.67 4.32
N PRO A 90 -11.07 6.52 3.42
CA PRO A 90 -11.52 7.85 3.78
C PRO A 90 -12.67 7.75 4.80
N LEU A 91 -12.72 8.65 5.78
CA LEU A 91 -13.81 8.69 6.76
C LEU A 91 -15.17 8.92 6.08
N ALA A 92 -16.27 8.48 6.71
CA ALA A 92 -17.60 8.72 6.15
C ALA A 92 -17.96 10.22 6.10
N SER A 93 -17.39 11.01 7.02
CA SER A 93 -17.55 12.47 7.14
C SER A 93 -16.65 13.27 6.20
N VAL A 94 -15.65 12.65 5.57
CA VAL A 94 -14.68 13.38 4.75
C VAL A 94 -15.35 14.06 3.54
N ILE A 95 -14.89 15.26 3.23
CA ILE A 95 -15.37 16.05 2.11
C ILE A 95 -14.87 15.39 0.81
N ALA A 96 -15.70 15.41 -0.23
CA ALA A 96 -15.28 14.92 -1.54
C ALA A 96 -14.19 15.85 -2.10
N GLY A 97 -13.08 15.29 -2.57
CA GLY A 97 -11.91 16.06 -2.96
C GLY A 97 -10.70 15.17 -3.23
N LYS A 98 -9.56 15.79 -3.55
CA LYS A 98 -8.27 15.10 -3.69
C LYS A 98 -7.45 15.31 -2.43
N TYR A 99 -6.92 14.22 -1.90
CA TYR A 99 -6.10 14.22 -0.70
C TYR A 99 -4.74 13.62 -1.06
N ALA A 100 -3.67 14.38 -0.83
CA ALA A 100 -2.31 13.86 -0.95
C ALA A 100 -2.02 12.94 0.24
N VAL A 101 -1.44 11.78 -0.05
CA VAL A 101 -0.94 10.83 0.95
C VAL A 101 0.55 10.67 0.71
N HIS A 102 1.31 10.88 1.78
CA HIS A 102 2.77 10.82 1.76
C HIS A 102 3.25 9.59 2.52
N GLY A 103 4.46 9.14 2.22
CA GLY A 103 5.04 7.97 2.84
C GLY A 103 6.49 7.77 2.46
N GLU A 104 7.06 6.70 2.99
CA GLU A 104 8.43 6.28 2.69
C GLU A 104 8.52 4.76 2.65
N LEU A 105 9.25 4.23 1.67
CA LEU A 105 9.70 2.84 1.69
C LEU A 105 11.13 2.80 2.25
N LYS A 106 11.31 2.20 3.43
CA LYS A 106 12.62 1.86 3.96
C LYS A 106 13.05 0.50 3.39
N TYR A 107 14.28 0.41 2.91
CA TYR A 107 14.86 -0.83 2.39
C TYR A 107 16.38 -0.86 2.59
N GLN A 108 16.96 -2.04 2.41
CA GLN A 108 18.40 -2.23 2.27
C GLN A 108 18.65 -2.98 0.97
N ALA A 109 19.41 -2.35 0.07
CA ALA A 109 19.85 -3.00 -1.16
C ALA A 109 21.16 -3.74 -0.93
N CYS A 110 21.32 -4.87 -1.58
CA CYS A 110 22.56 -5.64 -1.62
C CYS A 110 22.80 -6.12 -3.07
N ASP A 111 24.06 -6.23 -3.45
CA ASP A 111 24.48 -6.95 -4.66
C ASP A 111 25.02 -8.35 -4.26
N ASN A 112 25.81 -8.99 -5.12
CA ASN A 112 26.39 -10.31 -4.81
C ASN A 112 27.62 -10.25 -3.90
N ALA A 113 28.14 -9.06 -3.61
CA ALA A 113 29.36 -8.84 -2.83
C ALA A 113 29.07 -8.26 -1.45
N ALA A 114 28.11 -7.34 -1.34
CA ALA A 114 27.83 -6.62 -0.09
C ALA A 114 26.41 -6.06 -0.01
N CYS A 115 26.00 -5.76 1.22
CA CYS A 115 24.84 -4.94 1.52
C CYS A 115 25.25 -3.48 1.76
N TYR A 116 24.48 -2.55 1.21
CA TYR A 116 24.73 -1.12 1.37
C TYR A 116 24.00 -0.56 2.60
N PRO A 117 24.32 0.67 3.02
CA PRO A 117 23.56 1.36 4.06
C PRO A 117 22.06 1.44 3.69
N PRO A 118 21.15 1.29 4.67
CA PRO A 118 19.71 1.41 4.44
C PRO A 118 19.33 2.76 3.86
N LYS A 119 18.33 2.75 2.98
CA LYS A 119 17.78 3.96 2.36
C LYS A 119 16.29 4.05 2.58
N LYS A 120 15.78 5.26 2.37
CA LYS A 120 14.35 5.58 2.32
C LYS A 120 14.09 6.28 0.99
N ILE A 121 13.05 5.85 0.28
CA ILE A 121 12.54 6.55 -0.89
C ILE A 121 11.14 7.10 -0.60
N PRO A 122 10.80 8.30 -1.08
CA PRO A 122 9.47 8.85 -0.91
C PRO A 122 8.44 8.00 -1.68
N VAL A 123 7.24 7.92 -1.11
CA VAL A 123 6.06 7.29 -1.72
C VAL A 123 4.91 8.27 -1.62
N ASP A 124 4.45 8.78 -2.76
CA ASP A 124 3.40 9.78 -2.84
C ASP A 124 2.29 9.34 -3.79
N PHE A 125 1.04 9.41 -3.32
CA PHE A 125 -0.15 9.14 -4.13
C PHE A 125 -1.31 10.04 -3.73
N GLN A 126 -2.34 10.11 -4.57
CA GLN A 126 -3.55 10.88 -4.29
C GLN A 126 -4.76 9.98 -4.14
N VAL A 127 -5.57 10.26 -3.13
CA VAL A 127 -6.89 9.66 -2.96
C VAL A 127 -7.93 10.67 -3.41
N LYS A 128 -8.64 10.37 -4.49
CA LYS A 128 -9.83 11.12 -4.90
C LYS A 128 -11.05 10.57 -4.17
N VAL A 129 -11.47 11.26 -3.12
CA VAL A 129 -12.66 10.92 -2.36
C VAL A 129 -13.91 11.29 -3.16
N VAL A 130 -14.79 10.31 -3.36
CA VAL A 130 -16.09 10.51 -4.01
C VAL A 130 -17.25 10.24 -3.05
N LYS A 131 -18.40 10.89 -3.29
CA LYS A 131 -19.66 10.55 -2.60
C LYS A 131 -20.14 9.19 -3.08
N GLY A 132 -20.61 8.34 -2.17
CA GLY A 132 -21.29 7.11 -2.54
C GLY A 132 -22.63 7.39 -3.20
N ALA A 133 -23.15 6.42 -3.96
CA ALA A 133 -24.51 6.49 -4.49
C ALA A 133 -25.52 6.70 -3.34
N ALA A 134 -26.54 7.53 -3.56
CA ALA A 134 -27.62 7.69 -2.59
C ALA A 134 -28.27 6.32 -2.33
N PRO A 135 -28.60 5.97 -1.08
CA PRO A 135 -29.39 4.78 -0.80
C PRO A 135 -30.69 4.86 -1.59
N VAL A 136 -31.05 3.80 -2.31
CA VAL A 136 -32.35 3.70 -2.95
C VAL A 136 -33.42 3.73 -1.85
N ARG A 137 -34.07 4.87 -1.66
CA ARG A 137 -35.26 4.97 -0.81
C ARG A 137 -36.39 4.23 -1.52
N ARG A 138 -36.62 2.96 -1.17
CA ARG A 138 -37.89 2.30 -1.47
C ARG A 138 -38.94 2.93 -0.55
N ASN A 139 -39.79 3.81 -1.07
CA ASN A 139 -40.97 4.26 -0.34
C ASN A 139 -41.84 3.03 -0.07
N PRO A 140 -42.17 2.70 1.19
CA PRO A 140 -43.18 1.69 1.45
C PRO A 140 -44.50 2.18 0.83
N ARG A 141 -45.20 1.30 0.10
CA ARG A 141 -46.54 1.60 -0.42
C ARG A 141 -47.42 1.99 0.77
N GLN A 142 -47.98 3.20 0.75
CA GLN A 142 -49.03 3.58 1.69
C GLN A 142 -50.20 2.61 1.50
N SER A 143 -50.59 1.92 2.56
CA SER A 143 -51.82 1.13 2.58
C SER A 143 -53.01 2.06 2.38
N PRO A 144 -53.95 1.76 1.48
CA PRO A 144 -55.19 2.53 1.41
C PRO A 144 -55.98 2.30 2.69
N HIS A 145 -56.18 3.36 3.46
CA HIS A 145 -57.15 3.39 4.56
C HIS A 145 -58.55 3.24 3.94
N ILE A 146 -59.24 2.14 4.24
CA ILE A 146 -60.66 1.98 3.97
C ILE A 146 -61.41 2.42 5.23
N HIS A 147 -62.19 3.49 5.12
CA HIS A 147 -63.21 3.86 6.11
C HIS A 147 -64.53 3.20 5.71
N SER A 148 -65.09 2.40 6.60
CA SER A 148 -66.53 2.10 6.68
C SER A 148 -66.87 1.78 8.12
#